data_AF-A0A3D3CPG1-F1
#
_entry.id   AF-A0A3D3CPG1-F1
#
_cell.length_a   1.000
_cell.length_b   1.000
_cell.length_c   1.000
_cell.angle_alpha   90.00
_cell.angle_beta   90.00
_cell.angle_gamma   90.00
#
_symmetry.space_group_name_H-M   'P 1'
#
loop_
_entity.id
_entity.type
_entity.pdbx_description
1 polymer ?
#
loop_
_entity_poly.entity_id
_entity_poly.type
_entity_poly.pdbx_seq_one_letter_code
_entity_poly.pdbx_strand_id
1 'polypeptide(L)'
;LLGTNPICVAVPAGSEPPFVADLATTTAANGKLEILQRKNQEAPEGWIQDKEGNSSTNPHELKAGGALLPLGGDREHGSHKG
;
A
#
# COMPACT_ATOMS: atom_id res chain seq x y z
N LEU A 1 -9.89 9.64 6.71
CA LEU A 1 -9.12 8.68 5.89
C LEU A 1 -7.73 9.24 5.64
N LEU A 2 -6.70 8.39 5.56
CA LEU A 2 -5.32 8.76 5.22
C LEU A 2 -5.03 8.43 3.75
N GLY A 3 -4.06 9.13 3.14
CA GLY A 3 -3.50 8.76 1.83
C GLY A 3 -2.39 7.72 1.97
N THR A 4 -1.67 7.44 0.87
CA THR A 4 -0.51 6.51 0.87
C THR A 4 0.75 7.07 1.54
N ASN A 5 0.74 8.37 1.89
CA ASN A 5 1.69 9.09 2.75
C ASN A 5 3.15 8.59 2.68
N PRO A 6 3.83 8.69 1.53
CA PRO A 6 5.15 8.10 1.37
C PRO A 6 6.21 8.74 2.29
N ILE A 7 7.19 7.92 2.68
CA ILE A 7 8.37 8.31 3.46
C ILE A 7 9.61 7.97 2.64
N CYS A 8 10.54 8.91 2.55
CA CYS A 8 11.84 8.71 1.90
C CYS A 8 12.99 9.04 2.87
N VAL A 9 13.97 8.15 2.93
CA VAL A 9 15.19 8.27 3.73
C VAL A 9 16.39 7.98 2.83
N ALA A 10 17.32 8.93 2.73
CA ALA A 10 18.57 8.76 2.03
C ALA A 10 19.74 8.93 3.01
N VAL A 11 20.71 8.00 2.96
CA VAL A 11 21.89 7.99 3.83
C VAL A 11 23.15 7.93 2.96
N PRO A 12 24.07 8.90 3.05
CA PRO A 12 25.36 8.85 2.36
C PRO A 12 26.19 7.62 2.77
N ALA A 13 26.88 6.99 1.83
CA ALA A 13 27.63 5.75 2.05
C ALA A 13 29.13 5.85 1.68
N GLY A 14 29.70 7.07 1.74
CA GLY A 14 31.12 7.29 1.46
C GLY A 14 31.46 7.03 -0.01
N SER A 15 32.29 6.02 -0.28
CA SER A 15 32.66 5.58 -1.64
C SER A 15 31.61 4.69 -2.31
N GLU A 16 30.64 4.18 -1.55
CA GLU A 16 29.58 3.31 -2.07
C GLU A 16 28.33 4.13 -2.50
N PRO A 17 27.44 3.55 -3.32
CA PRO A 17 26.15 4.17 -3.61
C PRO A 17 25.36 4.45 -2.32
N PRO A 18 24.65 5.59 -2.23
CA PRO A 18 23.87 5.94 -1.06
C PRO A 18 22.76 4.93 -0.82
N PHE A 19 22.46 4.65 0.45
CA PHE A 19 21.23 3.93 0.79
C PHE A 19 20.04 4.86 0.56
N VAL A 20 19.04 4.39 -0.19
CA VAL A 20 17.80 5.11 -0.44
C VAL A 20 16.63 4.16 -0.17
N ALA A 21 15.83 4.50 0.83
CA ALA A 21 14.52 3.89 1.06
C ALA A 21 13.43 4.89 0.67
N ASP A 22 12.60 4.54 -0.31
CA ASP A 22 11.44 5.33 -0.76
C ASP A 22 10.24 4.40 -0.85
N LEU A 23 9.25 4.61 0.03
CA LEU A 23 8.11 3.70 0.19
C LEU A 23 6.83 4.45 0.57
N ALA A 24 5.69 3.92 0.11
CA ALA A 24 4.40 4.27 0.67
C ALA A 24 4.27 3.69 2.10
N THR A 25 3.44 4.32 2.94
CA THR A 25 3.08 3.76 4.25
C THR A 25 1.88 2.81 4.19
N THR A 26 1.37 2.53 2.99
CA THR A 26 0.37 1.48 2.72
C THR A 26 1.05 0.21 2.22
N THR A 27 0.34 -0.92 2.26
CA THR A 27 0.81 -2.22 1.72
C THR A 27 1.17 -2.16 0.24
N ALA A 28 0.54 -1.27 -0.52
CA ALA A 28 0.88 -0.96 -1.90
C ALA A 28 0.64 0.52 -2.25
N ALA A 29 1.38 1.03 -3.22
CA ALA A 29 1.12 2.34 -3.82
C ALA A 29 -0.14 2.28 -4.71
N ASN A 30 -0.92 3.37 -4.75
CA ASN A 30 -2.14 3.47 -5.55
C ASN A 30 -1.92 3.15 -7.05
N GLY A 31 -0.77 3.54 -7.62
CA GLY A 31 -0.43 3.23 -9.00
C GLY A 31 -0.36 1.72 -9.30
N LYS A 32 -0.02 0.87 -8.31
CA LYS A 32 -0.07 -0.59 -8.50
C LYS A 32 -1.51 -1.08 -8.65
N LEU A 33 -2.46 -0.51 -7.90
CA LEU A 33 -3.88 -0.82 -8.08
C LEU A 33 -4.39 -0.38 -9.44
N GLU A 34 -4.00 0.81 -9.91
CA GLU A 34 -4.39 1.27 -11.25
C GLU A 34 -3.90 0.33 -12.36
N ILE A 35 -2.69 -0.23 -12.22
CA ILE A 35 -2.16 -1.24 -13.15
C ILE A 35 -3.02 -2.51 -13.11
N LEU A 36 -3.39 -2.98 -11.92
CA LEU A 36 -4.24 -4.17 -11.76
C LEU A 36 -5.63 -3.95 -12.38
N GLN A 37 -6.24 -2.79 -12.17
CA GLN A 37 -7.50 -2.39 -12.82
C GLN A 37 -7.38 -2.45 -14.34
N ARG A 38 -6.32 -1.86 -14.92
CA ARG A 38 -6.09 -1.87 -16.38
C ARG A 38 -5.87 -3.27 -16.94
N LYS A 39 -5.28 -4.16 -16.14
CA LYS A 39 -5.01 -5.56 -16.51
C LYS A 39 -6.18 -6.50 -16.21
N ASN A 40 -7.27 -6.01 -15.60
CA ASN A 40 -8.35 -6.84 -15.06
C ASN A 40 -7.82 -8.00 -14.18
N GLN A 41 -6.86 -7.68 -13.31
CA GLN A 41 -6.27 -8.64 -12.38
C GLN A 41 -6.64 -8.30 -10.94
N GLU A 42 -6.78 -9.35 -10.12
CA GLU A 42 -7.00 -9.19 -8.69
C GLU A 42 -5.74 -8.67 -7.97
N ALA A 43 -5.96 -7.91 -6.90
CA ALA A 43 -4.91 -7.52 -5.98
C ALA A 43 -4.58 -8.67 -5.01
N PRO A 44 -3.33 -8.75 -4.54
CA PRO A 44 -2.98 -9.64 -3.44
C PRO A 44 -3.86 -9.39 -2.21
N GLU A 45 -4.16 -10.46 -1.46
CA GLU A 45 -4.84 -10.34 -0.18
C GLU A 45 -4.08 -9.42 0.79
N GLY A 46 -4.82 -8.70 1.64
CA GLY A 46 -4.26 -7.76 2.60
C GLY A 46 -3.85 -6.40 2.02
N TRP A 47 -4.12 -6.14 0.73
CA TRP A 47 -3.90 -4.82 0.16
C TRP A 47 -5.09 -3.87 0.37
N ILE A 48 -6.30 -4.40 0.29
CA ILE A 48 -7.51 -3.61 0.15
C ILE A 48 -8.58 -4.13 1.11
N GLN A 49 -9.39 -3.22 1.63
CA GLN A 49 -10.66 -3.52 2.26
C GLN A 49 -11.81 -2.85 1.51
N ASP A 50 -12.99 -3.46 1.55
CA ASP A 50 -14.23 -2.87 1.05
C ASP A 50 -14.74 -1.74 1.97
N LYS A 51 -15.86 -1.13 1.61
CA LYS A 51 -16.50 -0.05 2.39
C LYS A 51 -17.01 -0.49 3.77
N GLU A 52 -17.18 -1.80 3.99
CA GLU A 52 -17.68 -2.39 5.23
C GLU A 52 -16.52 -2.82 6.15
N GLY A 53 -15.28 -2.75 5.64
CA GLY A 53 -14.06 -3.11 6.37
C GLY A 53 -13.64 -4.57 6.19
N ASN A 54 -14.26 -5.31 5.26
CA ASN A 54 -13.85 -6.68 4.96
C ASN A 54 -12.68 -6.69 3.97
N SER A 55 -11.79 -7.69 4.08
CA SER A 55 -10.71 -7.91 3.11
C SER A 55 -11.27 -8.08 1.70
N SER A 56 -10.61 -7.48 0.71
CA SER A 56 -10.99 -7.61 -0.70
C SER A 56 -9.76 -7.70 -1.60
N THR A 57 -9.88 -8.44 -2.70
CA THR A 57 -8.88 -8.52 -3.77
C THR A 57 -9.30 -7.71 -5.01
N ASN A 58 -10.48 -7.07 -4.98
CA ASN A 58 -10.97 -6.27 -6.09
C ASN A 58 -10.25 -4.91 -6.13
N PRO A 59 -9.46 -4.60 -7.17
CA PRO A 59 -8.72 -3.34 -7.22
C PRO A 59 -9.62 -2.12 -7.40
N HIS A 60 -10.92 -2.31 -7.66
CA HIS A 60 -11.90 -1.23 -7.82
C HIS A 60 -12.56 -0.77 -6.51
N GLU A 61 -12.32 -1.42 -5.36
CA GLU A 61 -13.01 -1.09 -4.10
C GLU A 61 -12.83 0.37 -3.65
N LEU A 62 -11.67 0.99 -3.94
CA LEU A 62 -11.43 2.40 -3.58
C LEU A 62 -12.46 3.34 -4.22
N LYS A 63 -13.00 3.00 -5.40
CA LYS A 63 -14.05 3.79 -6.05
C LYS A 63 -15.44 3.53 -5.44
N ALA A 64 -15.60 2.41 -4.76
CA ALA A 64 -16.83 1.99 -4.09
C ALA A 64 -16.89 2.38 -2.59
N GLY A 65 -15.87 3.11 -2.10
CA GLY A 65 -15.78 3.55 -0.70
C GLY A 65 -14.89 2.68 0.18
N GLY A 66 -14.21 1.68 -0.39
CA GLY A 66 -13.15 0.92 0.30
C GLY A 66 -11.84 1.70 0.44
N ALA A 67 -10.82 1.02 0.97
CA ALA A 67 -9.53 1.66 1.28
C ALA A 67 -8.33 0.72 1.05
N LEU A 68 -7.16 1.32 0.80
CA LEU A 68 -5.87 0.64 0.92
C LEU A 68 -5.53 0.46 2.41
N LEU A 69 -4.95 -0.69 2.75
CA LEU A 69 -4.53 -0.98 4.11
C LEU A 69 -3.13 -0.39 4.40
N PRO A 70 -2.89 0.09 5.64
CA PRO A 70 -1.55 0.52 6.07
C PRO A 70 -0.54 -0.62 6.00
N LEU A 71 0.75 -0.29 5.92
CA LEU A 71 1.83 -1.27 5.98
C LEU A 71 1.65 -2.16 7.22
N GLY A 72 1.74 -3.47 7.00
CA GLY A 72 1.38 -4.47 8.01
C GLY A 72 -0.03 -5.04 7.84
N GLY A 73 -0.89 -4.48 6.98
CA GLY A 73 -2.14 -5.10 6.55
C GLY A 73 -3.20 -5.22 7.64
N ASP A 74 -3.10 -6.26 8.48
CA ASP A 74 -3.98 -6.53 9.61
C ASP A 74 -3.29 -6.30 10.97
N ARG A 75 -4.06 -6.50 12.05
CA ARG A 75 -3.57 -6.25 13.42
C ARG A 75 -2.44 -7.18 13.83
N GLU A 76 -2.49 -8.44 13.45
CA GLU A 76 -1.49 -9.46 13.83
C GLU A 76 -0.16 -9.20 13.12
N HIS A 77 -0.22 -8.70 11.89
CA HIS A 77 0.94 -8.35 11.07
C HIS A 77 1.42 -6.90 11.27
N GLY A 78 0.75 -6.12 12.14
CA GLY A 78 1.23 -4.82 12.62
C GLY A 78 0.70 -3.60 11.88
N SER A 79 -0.52 -3.66 11.31
CA SER A 79 -1.16 -2.55 10.59
C SER A 79 -1.25 -1.23 11.35
N HIS A 80 -1.19 -1.27 12.68
CA HIS A 80 -1.19 -0.09 13.54
C HIS A 80 0.14 0.69 13.54
N LYS A 81 1.18 0.18 12.85
CA LYS A 81 2.50 0.79 12.76
C LYS A 81 2.75 1.53 11.43
N GLY A 82 2.09 1.09 10.37
CA GLY A 82 2.11 1.76 9.05
C GLY A 82 1.19 2.96 9.02
#